data_AF-A0A947DCI4-F1
#
_entry.id   AF-A0A947DCI4-F1
#
_cell.length_a   1.000
_cell.length_b   1.000
_cell.length_c   1.000
_cell.angle_alpha   90.00
_cell.angle_beta   90.00
_cell.angle_gamma   90.00
#
_symmetry.space_group_name_H-M   'P 1'
#
loop_
_entity.id
_entity.type
_entity.pdbx_description
1 polymer ?
#
loop_
_entity_poly.entity_id
_entity_poly.type
_entity_poly.pdbx_seq_one_letter_code
_entity_poly.pdbx_strand_id
1 'polypeptide(L)'
;MANNVLDQLKEVESQLASQIEALSGQLSDTEKQRDGLKTVIDMFQSTGGSNGVAASVTEILTNAVASVSEPEPEAAPAKKPGKRRGRKPGSTKTATKAKAATKTKPATKAKAAKAEPAAKATRKPRGGKSPNWQRYVQDPFRKTPLPDVVANILKAQPDEAFKIAEVMEAIFKSDMPKATFLKARNRVSNILSAGARTSEWYRGRGGKYSMSKKALS
;
A
#
# COMPACT_ATOMS: atom_id res chain seq x y z
N MET A 1 9.41 1.49 -48.89
CA MET A 1 8.22 1.03 -48.13
C MET A 1 7.79 2.14 -47.18
N ALA A 2 6.97 3.10 -47.62
CA ALA A 2 6.61 4.29 -46.83
C ALA A 2 5.09 4.45 -46.58
N ASN A 3 4.26 3.71 -47.31
CA ASN A 3 2.83 3.98 -47.47
C ASN A 3 1.95 3.27 -46.42
N ASN A 4 2.45 3.05 -45.20
CA ASN A 4 1.69 2.29 -44.17
C ASN A 4 1.63 3.01 -42.82
N VAL A 5 2.66 3.78 -42.46
CA VAL A 5 2.69 4.54 -41.19
C VAL A 5 1.57 5.58 -41.13
N LEU A 6 1.24 6.23 -42.24
CA LEU A 6 0.19 7.26 -42.30
C LEU A 6 -1.20 6.67 -42.01
N ASP A 7 -1.50 5.47 -42.53
CA ASP A 7 -2.77 4.81 -42.28
C ASP A 7 -2.85 4.19 -40.88
N GLN A 8 -1.73 3.72 -40.32
CA GLN A 8 -1.63 3.38 -38.90
C GLN A 8 -1.93 4.58 -37.98
N LEU A 9 -1.45 5.79 -38.33
CA LEU A 9 -1.79 7.00 -37.58
C LEU A 9 -3.29 7.32 -37.63
N LYS A 10 -3.94 7.21 -38.79
CA LYS A 10 -5.40 7.39 -38.92
C LYS A 10 -6.20 6.36 -38.12
N GLU A 11 -5.74 5.10 -38.10
CA GLU A 11 -6.38 4.05 -37.31
C GLU A 11 -6.29 4.37 -35.81
N VAL A 12 -5.11 4.78 -35.34
CA VAL A 12 -4.90 5.21 -33.94
C VAL A 12 -5.72 6.48 -33.61
N GLU A 13 -5.82 7.44 -34.53
CA GLU A 13 -6.65 8.64 -34.38
C GLU A 13 -8.14 8.28 -34.22
N SER A 14 -8.66 7.39 -35.08
CA SER A 14 -10.03 6.87 -35.00
C SER A 14 -10.29 6.11 -33.68
N GLN A 15 -9.34 5.27 -33.26
CA GLN A 15 -9.39 4.59 -31.96
C GLN A 15 -9.35 5.56 -30.77
N LEU A 16 -8.64 6.69 -30.89
CA LEU A 16 -8.63 7.75 -29.86
C LEU A 16 -9.95 8.52 -29.82
N ALA A 17 -10.51 8.89 -30.98
CA ALA A 17 -11.80 9.56 -31.07
C ALA A 17 -12.91 8.75 -30.42
N SER A 18 -13.00 7.45 -30.73
CA SER A 18 -13.96 6.53 -30.10
C SER A 18 -13.77 6.41 -28.58
N GLN A 19 -12.53 6.44 -28.08
CA GLN A 19 -12.25 6.46 -26.64
C GLN A 19 -12.67 7.78 -25.98
N ILE A 20 -12.50 8.93 -26.66
CA ILE A 20 -12.95 10.24 -26.17
C ILE A 20 -14.48 10.28 -26.08
N GLU A 21 -15.19 9.79 -27.09
CA GLU A 21 -16.65 9.67 -27.05
C GLU A 21 -17.12 8.78 -25.90
N ALA A 22 -16.55 7.58 -25.75
CA ALA A 22 -16.90 6.64 -24.67
C ALA A 22 -16.65 7.23 -23.27
N LEU A 23 -15.54 7.94 -23.06
CA LEU A 23 -15.22 8.59 -21.79
C LEU A 23 -16.12 9.80 -21.53
N SER A 24 -16.48 10.59 -22.55
CA SER A 24 -17.41 11.72 -22.40
C SER A 24 -18.83 11.25 -22.04
N GLY A 25 -19.28 10.13 -22.60
CA GLY A 25 -20.52 9.46 -22.22
C GLY A 25 -20.52 9.05 -20.75
N GLN A 26 -19.48 8.33 -20.32
CA GLN A 26 -19.29 7.92 -18.92
C GLN A 26 -19.27 9.11 -17.94
N LEU A 27 -18.58 10.20 -18.28
CA LEU A 27 -18.61 11.42 -17.48
C LEU A 27 -20.04 11.94 -17.34
N SER A 28 -20.77 12.09 -18.45
CA SER A 28 -22.16 12.57 -18.43
C SER A 28 -23.09 11.72 -17.55
N ASP A 29 -22.89 10.39 -17.52
CA ASP A 29 -23.68 9.49 -16.67
C ASP A 29 -23.29 9.60 -15.19
N THR A 30 -22.02 9.76 -14.87
CA THR A 30 -21.59 10.04 -13.48
C THR A 30 -22.08 11.41 -12.99
N GLU A 31 -22.23 12.40 -13.87
CA GLU A 31 -22.81 13.70 -13.51
C GLU A 31 -24.33 13.61 -13.27
N LYS A 32 -25.07 12.87 -14.11
CA LYS A 32 -26.49 12.55 -13.85
C LYS A 32 -26.67 11.85 -12.50
N GLN A 33 -25.81 10.86 -12.19
CA GLN A 33 -25.82 10.17 -10.90
C GLN A 33 -25.51 11.11 -9.73
N ARG A 34 -24.48 11.97 -9.87
CA ARG A 34 -24.11 13.00 -8.87
C ARG A 34 -25.28 13.94 -8.59
N ASP A 35 -25.98 14.41 -9.62
CA ASP A 35 -27.02 15.42 -9.45
C ASP A 35 -28.36 14.80 -9.00
N GLY A 36 -28.62 13.54 -9.33
CA GLY A 36 -29.65 12.73 -8.68
C GLY A 36 -29.36 12.54 -7.17
N LEU A 37 -28.12 12.21 -6.80
CA LEU A 37 -27.71 12.10 -5.40
C LEU A 37 -27.82 13.44 -4.65
N LYS A 38 -27.43 14.57 -5.28
CA LYS A 38 -27.66 15.91 -4.70
C LYS A 38 -29.15 16.17 -4.46
N THR A 39 -30.01 15.82 -5.40
CA THR A 39 -31.47 16.00 -5.27
C THR A 39 -32.02 15.19 -4.09
N VAL A 40 -31.57 13.95 -3.90
CA VAL A 40 -31.93 13.13 -2.73
C VAL A 40 -31.39 13.75 -1.43
N ILE A 41 -30.13 14.20 -1.42
CA ILE A 41 -29.53 14.87 -0.25
C ILE A 41 -30.32 16.14 0.12
N ASP A 42 -30.71 16.96 -0.86
CA ASP A 42 -31.50 18.17 -0.66
C ASP A 42 -32.90 17.86 -0.10
N MET A 43 -33.57 16.81 -0.59
CA MET A 43 -34.83 16.35 0.00
C MET A 43 -34.67 15.93 1.47
N PHE A 44 -33.59 15.21 1.81
CA PHE A 44 -33.30 14.83 3.20
C PHE A 44 -32.88 16.03 4.08
N GLN A 45 -32.22 17.06 3.53
CA GLN A 45 -31.83 18.26 4.27
C GLN A 45 -32.99 19.24 4.46
N SER A 46 -33.80 19.46 3.42
CA SER A 46 -35.00 20.31 3.47
C SER A 46 -36.10 19.74 4.39
N THR A 47 -36.23 18.41 4.44
CA THR A 47 -37.07 17.73 5.46
C THR A 47 -36.36 17.64 6.82
N GLY A 48 -35.03 17.78 6.83
CA GLY A 48 -34.12 17.62 7.97
C GLY A 48 -33.98 18.84 8.88
N GLY A 49 -34.97 19.74 8.92
CA GLY A 49 -35.01 20.94 9.76
C GLY A 49 -35.07 20.70 11.29
N SER A 50 -34.65 19.52 11.76
CA SER A 50 -34.45 19.22 13.18
C SER A 50 -33.31 18.23 13.38
N ASN A 51 -32.54 18.41 14.47
CA ASN A 51 -31.23 17.79 14.69
C ASN A 51 -31.30 16.33 15.19
N GLY A 52 -32.07 15.46 14.50
CA GLY A 52 -32.44 14.12 15.01
C GLY A 52 -32.28 12.93 14.06
N VAL A 53 -32.25 13.12 12.73
CA VAL A 53 -32.35 12.00 11.77
C VAL A 53 -31.05 11.17 11.64
N ALA A 54 -29.90 11.73 12.03
CA ALA A 54 -28.58 11.12 11.84
C ALA A 54 -28.41 9.72 12.47
N ALA A 55 -29.16 9.40 13.53
CA ALA A 55 -29.09 8.09 14.19
C ALA A 55 -29.75 6.97 13.38
N SER A 56 -30.92 7.23 12.75
CA SER A 56 -31.75 6.17 12.15
C SER A 56 -31.18 5.62 10.84
N VAL A 57 -30.51 6.46 10.04
CA VAL A 57 -29.92 6.02 8.75
C VAL A 57 -28.87 4.92 8.95
N THR A 58 -28.16 4.93 10.08
CA THR A 58 -27.14 3.91 10.39
C THR A 58 -27.80 2.56 10.71
N GLU A 59 -28.96 2.57 11.38
CA GLU A 59 -29.74 1.39 11.73
C GLU A 59 -30.36 0.72 10.49
N ILE A 60 -30.90 1.52 9.56
CA ILE A 60 -31.49 1.04 8.30
C ILE A 60 -30.44 0.34 7.44
N LEU A 61 -29.23 0.90 7.28
CA LEU A 61 -28.15 0.25 6.53
C LEU A 61 -27.66 -1.05 7.19
N THR A 62 -27.66 -1.14 8.52
CA THR A 62 -27.31 -2.40 9.21
C THR A 62 -28.40 -3.46 9.15
N ASN A 63 -29.68 -3.09 9.15
CA ASN A 63 -30.77 -4.06 9.03
C ASN A 63 -30.90 -4.61 7.60
N ALA A 64 -30.64 -3.78 6.59
CA ALA A 64 -30.67 -4.18 5.18
C ALA A 64 -29.64 -5.28 4.81
N VAL A 65 -28.52 -5.38 5.53
CA VAL A 65 -27.52 -6.45 5.32
C VAL A 65 -27.78 -7.70 6.20
N ALA A 66 -28.70 -7.62 7.15
CA ALA A 66 -29.10 -8.76 7.99
C ALA A 66 -30.27 -9.57 7.40
N SER A 67 -31.14 -8.95 6.61
CA SER A 67 -32.40 -9.56 6.11
C SER A 67 -32.25 -10.58 4.97
N VAL A 68 -31.12 -11.30 4.87
CA VAL A 68 -30.92 -12.46 3.97
C VAL A 68 -30.12 -13.56 4.68
N SER A 69 -30.68 -14.18 5.73
CA SER A 69 -30.29 -15.52 6.25
C SER A 69 -31.23 -16.01 7.36
N GLU A 70 -32.11 -16.95 7.06
CA GLU A 70 -32.70 -17.95 7.98
C GLU A 70 -33.40 -19.06 7.14
N PRO A 71 -33.66 -20.29 7.66
CA PRO A 71 -33.44 -20.76 9.03
C PRO A 71 -32.56 -22.04 9.19
N GLU A 72 -32.35 -22.40 10.46
CA GLU A 72 -31.77 -23.66 11.01
C GLU A 72 -32.75 -24.87 10.93
N PRO A 73 -32.54 -26.07 11.55
CA PRO A 73 -31.46 -26.56 12.46
C PRO A 73 -30.70 -27.79 11.86
N GLU A 74 -29.88 -28.61 12.54
CA GLU A 74 -29.37 -28.76 13.93
C GLU A 74 -27.86 -29.20 13.82
N ALA A 75 -27.09 -29.81 14.74
CA ALA A 75 -27.38 -30.50 16.00
C ALA A 75 -26.23 -30.48 17.04
N ALA A 76 -26.56 -30.83 18.29
CA ALA A 76 -25.57 -31.08 19.37
C ALA A 76 -25.57 -32.55 19.86
N PRO A 77 -24.48 -33.02 20.52
CA PRO A 77 -24.47 -32.95 22.00
C PRO A 77 -23.08 -32.70 22.64
N ALA A 78 -23.04 -32.43 23.95
CA ALA A 78 -21.85 -31.99 24.68
C ALA A 78 -21.42 -32.88 25.88
N LYS A 79 -20.16 -32.76 26.31
CA LYS A 79 -19.55 -33.04 27.65
C LYS A 79 -18.03 -32.85 27.55
N LYS A 80 -17.22 -32.44 28.53
CA LYS A 80 -17.23 -31.63 29.79
C LYS A 80 -15.73 -31.66 30.29
N PRO A 81 -15.28 -30.88 31.30
CA PRO A 81 -13.87 -30.43 31.36
C PRO A 81 -12.99 -30.95 32.53
N GLY A 82 -11.67 -30.78 32.40
CA GLY A 82 -10.64 -30.88 33.46
C GLY A 82 -9.24 -30.50 32.91
N LYS A 83 -8.22 -30.12 33.69
CA LYS A 83 -8.05 -30.03 35.16
C LYS A 83 -6.96 -28.99 35.53
N ARG A 84 -6.98 -28.40 36.73
CA ARG A 84 -6.06 -27.33 37.21
C ARG A 84 -4.90 -27.86 38.09
N ARG A 85 -3.93 -26.96 38.42
CA ARG A 85 -2.72 -27.06 39.30
C ARG A 85 -1.43 -27.38 38.51
N GLY A 86 -0.25 -26.77 38.75
CA GLY A 86 0.21 -25.65 39.60
C GLY A 86 1.52 -25.06 38.99
N ARG A 87 2.34 -24.16 39.57
CA ARG A 87 2.49 -23.52 40.90
C ARG A 87 3.23 -22.16 40.71
N LYS A 88 3.24 -21.27 41.72
CA LYS A 88 3.74 -19.86 41.70
C LYS A 88 5.29 -19.74 41.97
N PRO A 89 5.94 -18.55 42.08
CA PRO A 89 7.26 -18.30 41.45
C PRO A 89 8.41 -17.90 42.42
N GLY A 90 9.58 -17.58 41.86
CA GLY A 90 10.77 -17.03 42.52
C GLY A 90 12.05 -17.42 41.75
N SER A 91 13.19 -16.72 41.82
CA SER A 91 13.51 -15.49 42.57
C SER A 91 14.67 -14.71 41.90
N THR A 92 14.88 -13.47 42.31
CA THR A 92 15.93 -12.55 41.84
C THR A 92 17.36 -13.06 42.09
N LYS A 93 18.31 -12.75 41.20
CA LYS A 93 19.71 -12.49 41.60
C LYS A 93 20.47 -11.62 40.58
N THR A 94 21.05 -10.53 41.08
CA THR A 94 21.87 -9.55 40.37
C THR A 94 23.35 -9.92 40.39
N ALA A 95 24.09 -9.66 39.31
CA ALA A 95 25.55 -9.53 39.35
C ALA A 95 26.08 -8.68 38.19
N THR A 96 26.32 -7.39 38.43
CA THR A 96 27.09 -6.51 37.52
C THR A 96 28.59 -6.68 37.77
N LYS A 97 29.41 -6.76 36.71
CA LYS A 97 30.82 -6.36 36.79
C LYS A 97 31.29 -5.76 35.46
N ALA A 98 32.04 -4.67 35.54
CA ALA A 98 32.60 -3.92 34.42
C ALA A 98 34.05 -3.50 34.74
N LYS A 99 34.69 -2.78 33.81
CA LYS A 99 36.12 -2.35 33.79
C LYS A 99 37.13 -3.51 33.63
N ALA A 100 38.30 -3.31 32.98
CA ALA A 100 38.88 -2.10 32.38
C ALA A 100 39.62 -2.37 31.05
N ALA A 101 40.13 -1.29 30.43
CA ALA A 101 40.98 -1.31 29.24
C ALA A 101 42.40 -1.86 29.53
N THR A 102 43.29 -2.11 28.56
CA THR A 102 44.02 -1.06 27.81
C THR A 102 44.65 -1.58 26.49
N LYS A 103 45.06 -0.66 25.62
CA LYS A 103 45.58 -0.82 24.24
C LYS A 103 46.99 -1.44 24.18
N THR A 104 47.29 -2.21 23.13
CA THR A 104 48.54 -2.09 22.33
C THR A 104 48.46 -2.77 20.95
N LYS A 105 49.25 -2.22 20.02
CA LYS A 105 49.74 -2.72 18.70
C LYS A 105 51.20 -2.19 18.60
N PRO A 106 52.12 -2.63 17.70
CA PRO A 106 51.87 -3.20 16.35
C PRO A 106 52.81 -4.37 15.91
N ALA A 107 52.71 -4.76 14.62
CA ALA A 107 53.79 -5.33 13.76
C ALA A 107 54.33 -6.75 14.09
N THR A 108 54.78 -7.61 13.15
CA THR A 108 54.75 -7.63 11.66
C THR A 108 54.95 -9.07 11.11
N LYS A 109 54.84 -9.23 9.78
CA LYS A 109 55.54 -10.24 8.92
C LYS A 109 54.90 -11.62 8.66
N ALA A 110 53.96 -11.60 7.72
CA ALA A 110 53.86 -12.46 6.52
C ALA A 110 54.12 -13.99 6.57
N LYS A 111 53.13 -14.75 6.04
CA LYS A 111 53.36 -15.65 4.90
C LYS A 111 52.12 -15.68 4.00
N ALA A 112 52.31 -15.76 2.69
CA ALA A 112 51.21 -15.84 1.72
C ALA A 112 50.75 -17.29 1.53
N ALA A 113 49.43 -17.49 1.45
CA ALA A 113 48.81 -18.71 0.95
C ALA A 113 47.70 -18.32 -0.03
N LYS A 114 47.76 -18.87 -1.25
CA LYS A 114 46.88 -18.54 -2.37
C LYS A 114 45.55 -19.28 -2.20
N ALA A 115 44.54 -18.61 -1.65
CA ALA A 115 43.16 -19.11 -1.59
C ALA A 115 42.32 -18.44 -2.67
N GLU A 116 41.65 -19.25 -3.50
CA GLU A 116 40.77 -18.78 -4.56
C GLU A 116 39.48 -18.17 -3.98
N PRO A 117 38.82 -17.23 -4.69
CA PRO A 117 37.54 -16.69 -4.26
C PRO A 117 36.44 -17.76 -4.35
N ALA A 118 36.22 -18.48 -3.24
CA ALA A 118 35.23 -19.54 -3.13
C ALA A 118 33.87 -19.10 -3.70
N ALA A 119 33.29 -19.96 -4.53
CA ALA A 119 32.21 -19.59 -5.44
C ALA A 119 31.02 -18.92 -4.74
N LYS A 120 30.38 -17.97 -5.45
CA LYS A 120 29.14 -17.32 -5.02
C LYS A 120 28.11 -18.37 -4.60
N ALA A 121 27.88 -18.50 -3.30
CA ALA A 121 26.80 -19.33 -2.77
C ALA A 121 25.46 -18.74 -3.21
N THR A 122 24.94 -19.23 -4.34
CA THR A 122 23.64 -18.87 -4.90
C THR A 122 22.58 -19.26 -3.88
N ARG A 123 22.11 -18.26 -3.12
CA ARG A 123 21.10 -18.43 -2.07
C ARG A 123 19.82 -18.94 -2.73
N LYS A 124 19.63 -20.26 -2.75
CA LYS A 124 18.51 -20.98 -3.36
C LYS A 124 17.22 -20.23 -2.99
N PRO A 125 16.47 -19.70 -3.98
CA PRO A 125 15.37 -18.80 -3.67
C PRO A 125 14.37 -19.53 -2.79
N ARG A 126 14.14 -19.01 -1.58
CA ARG A 126 13.22 -19.60 -0.59
C ARG A 126 11.79 -19.31 -1.05
N GLY A 127 11.36 -20.01 -2.09
CA GLY A 127 10.14 -19.84 -2.88
C GLY A 127 8.84 -20.18 -2.14
N GLY A 128 8.78 -19.90 -0.84
CA GLY A 128 7.52 -19.86 -0.09
C GLY A 128 6.66 -18.71 -0.61
N LYS A 129 5.85 -19.02 -1.63
CA LYS A 129 4.69 -18.29 -2.19
C LYS A 129 4.55 -16.88 -1.61
N SER A 130 5.38 -15.96 -2.06
CA SER A 130 5.35 -14.59 -1.53
C SER A 130 4.05 -13.90 -1.96
N PRO A 131 3.21 -13.39 -1.04
CA PRO A 131 1.98 -12.68 -1.37
C PRO A 131 2.22 -11.68 -2.49
N ASN A 132 1.57 -11.93 -3.64
CA ASN A 132 1.83 -11.20 -4.86
C ASN A 132 1.13 -9.84 -4.82
N TRP A 133 1.80 -8.87 -4.18
CA TRP A 133 1.37 -7.49 -4.05
C TRP A 133 1.13 -6.80 -5.40
N GLN A 134 1.76 -7.28 -6.48
CA GLN A 134 1.58 -6.72 -7.83
C GLN A 134 0.14 -6.94 -8.34
N ARG A 135 -0.57 -7.98 -7.86
CA ARG A 135 -1.99 -8.20 -8.20
C ARG A 135 -2.92 -7.08 -7.69
N TYR A 136 -2.48 -6.31 -6.71
CA TYR A 136 -3.26 -5.25 -6.08
C TYR A 136 -2.83 -3.84 -6.52
N VAL A 137 -1.83 -3.73 -7.39
CA VAL A 137 -1.54 -2.47 -8.11
C VAL A 137 -2.75 -2.16 -9.00
N GLN A 138 -3.18 -0.89 -9.02
CA GLN A 138 -4.27 -0.43 -9.88
C GLN A 138 -3.92 -0.63 -11.35
N ASP A 139 -4.91 -0.95 -12.18
CA ASP A 139 -4.71 -1.39 -13.56
C ASP A 139 -3.90 -0.46 -14.49
N PRO A 140 -4.00 0.90 -14.45
CA PRO A 140 -3.08 1.75 -15.22
C PRO A 140 -1.61 1.55 -14.83
N PHE A 141 -1.33 1.31 -13.56
CA PHE A 141 0.03 1.18 -13.02
C PHE A 141 0.60 -0.25 -13.10
N ARG A 142 -0.17 -1.24 -13.56
CA ARG A 142 0.30 -2.64 -13.68
C ARG A 142 1.32 -2.85 -14.81
N LYS A 143 1.27 -2.02 -15.87
CA LYS A 143 2.17 -2.11 -17.04
C LYS A 143 3.49 -1.36 -16.82
N THR A 144 3.48 -0.35 -15.96
CA THR A 144 4.63 0.53 -15.65
C THR A 144 5.40 -0.02 -14.44
N PRO A 145 6.74 0.04 -14.41
CA PRO A 145 7.49 -0.39 -13.23
C PRO A 145 7.23 0.56 -12.04
N LEU A 146 7.07 -0.01 -10.85
CA LEU A 146 6.68 0.73 -9.64
C LEU A 146 7.55 1.97 -9.29
N PRO A 147 8.88 2.01 -9.51
CA PRO A 147 9.66 3.23 -9.30
C PRO A 147 9.17 4.41 -10.13
N ASP A 148 8.91 4.20 -11.42
CA ASP A 148 8.48 5.22 -12.36
C ASP A 148 7.06 5.70 -12.04
N VAL A 149 6.18 4.80 -11.56
CA VAL A 149 4.85 5.15 -11.03
C VAL A 149 4.96 6.10 -9.83
N VAL A 150 5.83 5.78 -8.86
CA VAL A 150 6.09 6.64 -7.70
C VAL A 150 6.69 7.98 -8.14
N ALA A 151 7.63 7.98 -9.09
CA ALA A 151 8.22 9.19 -9.64
C ALA A 151 7.16 10.07 -10.35
N ASN A 152 6.22 9.46 -11.08
CA ASN A 152 5.18 10.19 -11.80
C ASN A 152 4.14 10.80 -10.86
N ILE A 153 3.77 10.14 -9.75
CA ILE A 153 2.92 10.72 -8.71
C ILE A 153 3.60 11.93 -8.06
N LEU A 154 4.89 11.80 -7.71
CA LEU A 154 5.67 12.92 -7.16
C LEU A 154 5.86 14.08 -8.15
N LYS A 155 5.91 13.81 -9.46
CA LYS A 155 5.95 14.83 -10.53
C LYS A 155 4.60 15.50 -10.78
N ALA A 156 3.48 14.80 -10.57
CA ALA A 156 2.13 15.32 -10.81
C ALA A 156 1.75 16.43 -9.82
N GLN A 157 2.28 16.39 -8.60
CA GLN A 157 2.08 17.43 -7.58
C GLN A 157 3.44 17.81 -6.94
N PRO A 158 4.26 18.61 -7.64
CA PRO A 158 5.65 18.86 -7.23
C PRO A 158 5.77 19.70 -5.95
N ASP A 159 4.72 20.45 -5.59
CA ASP A 159 4.65 21.29 -4.39
C ASP A 159 3.92 20.61 -3.21
N GLU A 160 3.42 19.38 -3.37
CA GLU A 160 2.83 18.59 -2.27
C GLU A 160 3.87 17.64 -1.63
N ALA A 161 3.64 17.28 -0.37
CA ALA A 161 4.59 16.59 0.50
C ALA A 161 4.05 15.27 1.05
N PHE A 162 3.95 14.29 0.15
CA PHE A 162 3.33 12.98 0.35
C PHE A 162 3.97 12.13 1.46
N LYS A 163 3.14 11.48 2.27
CA LYS A 163 3.52 10.34 3.12
C LYS A 163 3.44 9.04 2.32
N ILE A 164 4.09 8.00 2.84
CA ILE A 164 4.06 6.64 2.26
C ILE A 164 2.63 6.07 2.23
N ALA A 165 1.72 6.55 3.09
CA ALA A 165 0.30 6.14 3.07
C ALA A 165 -0.45 6.70 1.85
N GLU A 166 -0.33 8.00 1.58
CA GLU A 166 -0.94 8.65 0.40
C GLU A 166 -0.43 8.02 -0.91
N VAL A 167 0.90 7.79 -1.03
CA VAL A 167 1.49 7.09 -2.21
C VAL A 167 1.02 5.64 -2.33
N MET A 168 0.67 4.98 -1.23
CA MET A 168 0.10 3.62 -1.26
C MET A 168 -1.34 3.62 -1.75
N GLU A 169 -2.16 4.58 -1.31
CA GLU A 169 -3.56 4.73 -1.72
C GLU A 169 -3.68 5.09 -3.21
N ALA A 170 -2.79 5.96 -3.70
CA ALA A 170 -2.72 6.32 -5.13
C ALA A 170 -2.34 5.15 -6.05
N ILE A 171 -1.58 4.14 -5.59
CA ILE A 171 -1.03 3.06 -6.43
C ILE A 171 -1.80 1.74 -6.29
N PHE A 172 -2.36 1.46 -5.12
CA PHE A 172 -2.92 0.16 -4.77
C PHE A 172 -4.43 0.19 -4.59
N LYS A 173 -5.07 -0.97 -4.76
CA LYS A 173 -6.47 -1.18 -4.37
C LYS A 173 -6.56 -1.34 -2.85
N SER A 174 -7.57 -0.71 -2.25
CA SER A 174 -7.77 -0.67 -0.79
C SER A 174 -8.06 -2.05 -0.18
N ASP A 175 -8.79 -2.91 -0.88
CA ASP A 175 -8.98 -4.32 -0.52
C ASP A 175 -7.69 -5.13 -0.77
N MET A 176 -6.77 -5.08 0.20
CA MET A 176 -5.55 -5.86 0.20
C MET A 176 -5.30 -6.49 1.59
N PRO A 177 -5.05 -7.82 1.67
CA PRO A 177 -4.69 -8.47 2.94
C PRO A 177 -3.50 -7.80 3.63
N LYS A 178 -3.61 -7.54 4.93
CA LYS A 178 -2.62 -6.79 5.75
C LYS A 178 -1.17 -7.27 5.58
N ALA A 179 -0.95 -8.59 5.44
CA ALA A 179 0.36 -9.19 5.23
C ALA A 179 0.97 -8.91 3.84
N THR A 180 0.14 -8.63 2.83
CA THR A 180 0.53 -8.15 1.51
C THR A 180 0.77 -6.63 1.55
N PHE A 181 -0.07 -5.89 2.27
CA PHE A 181 0.02 -4.42 2.41
C PHE A 181 1.35 -3.99 3.03
N LEU A 182 1.80 -4.66 4.10
CA LEU A 182 3.14 -4.41 4.68
C LEU A 182 4.28 -4.64 3.67
N LYS A 183 4.14 -5.59 2.74
CA LYS A 183 5.17 -5.87 1.72
C LYS A 183 5.17 -4.81 0.61
N ALA A 184 3.99 -4.41 0.14
CA ALA A 184 3.83 -3.30 -0.79
C ALA A 184 4.37 -1.99 -0.18
N ARG A 185 3.95 -1.64 1.04
CA ARG A 185 4.43 -0.45 1.78
C ARG A 185 5.94 -0.45 1.98
N ASN A 186 6.53 -1.59 2.32
CA ASN A 186 7.99 -1.70 2.46
C ASN A 186 8.70 -1.58 1.11
N ARG A 187 8.11 -2.05 0.00
CA ARG A 187 8.66 -1.84 -1.35
C ARG A 187 8.60 -0.37 -1.76
N VAL A 188 7.48 0.31 -1.58
CA VAL A 188 7.32 1.76 -1.82
C VAL A 188 8.26 2.57 -0.93
N SER A 189 8.34 2.26 0.37
CA SER A 189 9.28 2.91 1.30
C SER A 189 10.74 2.77 0.87
N ASN A 190 11.13 1.63 0.31
CA ASN A 190 12.49 1.41 -0.21
C ASN A 190 12.75 2.17 -1.51
N ILE A 191 11.76 2.32 -2.38
CA ILE A 191 11.83 3.16 -3.59
C ILE A 191 11.96 4.64 -3.20
N LEU A 192 11.04 5.15 -2.37
CA LEU A 192 11.06 6.53 -1.85
C LEU A 192 12.38 6.86 -1.13
N SER A 193 12.95 5.90 -0.39
CA SER A 193 14.25 6.05 0.28
C SER A 193 15.47 5.84 -0.64
N ALA A 194 15.28 5.38 -1.88
CA ALA A 194 16.34 5.25 -2.89
C ALA A 194 16.42 6.51 -3.77
N GLY A 195 15.29 6.99 -4.31
CA GLY A 195 15.26 8.26 -5.06
C GLY A 195 15.70 9.47 -4.22
N ALA A 196 15.39 9.45 -2.92
CA ALA A 196 15.89 10.42 -1.95
C ALA A 196 17.39 10.29 -1.59
N ARG A 197 18.12 9.34 -2.20
CA ARG A 197 19.58 9.19 -2.12
C ARG A 197 20.27 9.47 -3.46
N THR A 198 19.60 9.21 -4.58
CA THR A 198 20.04 9.62 -5.93
C THR A 198 19.73 11.10 -6.22
N SER A 199 19.01 11.77 -5.32
CA SER A 199 18.56 13.18 -5.43
C SER A 199 17.52 13.42 -6.52
N GLU A 200 16.78 12.38 -6.91
CA GLU A 200 15.60 12.48 -7.79
C GLU A 200 14.44 13.23 -7.12
N TRP A 201 14.34 13.14 -5.79
CA TRP A 201 13.38 13.88 -4.98
C TRP A 201 13.91 14.08 -3.56
N TYR A 202 13.27 14.95 -2.79
CA TYR A 202 13.66 15.29 -1.43
C TYR A 202 12.83 14.50 -0.40
N ARG A 203 13.38 14.35 0.82
CA ARG A 203 12.72 13.73 1.97
C ARG A 203 12.67 14.73 3.13
N GLY A 204 11.47 15.01 3.62
CA GLY A 204 11.21 15.94 4.71
C GLY A 204 11.13 15.29 6.09
N ARG A 205 10.97 16.14 7.11
CA ARG A 205 10.71 15.72 8.49
C ARG A 205 9.41 14.89 8.56
N GLY A 206 9.36 13.90 9.45
CA GLY A 206 8.20 13.01 9.59
C GLY A 206 8.05 11.94 8.48
N GLY A 207 8.97 11.85 7.52
CA GLY A 207 8.91 10.84 6.45
C GLY A 207 7.99 11.21 5.28
N LYS A 208 7.80 12.51 5.05
CA LYS A 208 7.24 13.07 3.81
C LYS A 208 8.27 13.03 2.66
N TYR A 209 7.80 13.00 1.42
CA TYR A 209 8.61 13.05 0.20
C TYR A 209 7.99 14.03 -0.82
N SER A 210 8.83 14.73 -1.59
CA SER A 210 8.37 15.68 -2.62
C SER A 210 9.47 15.96 -3.66
N MET A 211 9.09 16.34 -4.88
CA MET A 211 10.03 16.87 -5.89
C MET A 211 10.61 18.23 -5.46
N SER A 212 9.83 19.06 -4.75
CA SER A 212 10.27 20.37 -4.29
C SER A 212 10.84 20.31 -2.87
N LYS A 213 12.01 20.91 -2.65
CA LYS A 213 12.53 21.15 -1.30
C LYS A 213 11.65 22.17 -0.53
N LYS A 214 10.92 23.05 -1.23
CA LYS A 214 10.05 24.06 -0.60
C LYS A 214 8.81 23.42 0.05
N ALA A 215 8.24 22.39 -0.57
CA ALA A 215 7.10 21.62 -0.06
C ALA A 215 7.35 20.92 1.28
N LEU A 216 8.62 20.75 1.66
CA LEU A 216 9.06 19.98 2.83
C LEU A 216 9.49 20.86 4.03
N SER A 217 9.18 22.16 3.96
CA SER A 217 9.42 23.13 5.04
C SER A 217 8.47 23.00 6.22
#